data_AF-A0A509LNF8-F1
#
_entry.id   AF-A0A509LNF8-F1
#
_cell.length_a   1.000
_cell.length_b   1.000
_cell.length_c   1.000
_cell.angle_alpha   90.00
_cell.angle_beta   90.00
_cell.angle_gamma   90.00
#
_symmetry.space_group_name_H-M   'P 1'
#
loop_
_entity.id
_entity.type
_entity.pdbx_description
1 polymer ?
#
loop_
_entity_poly.entity_id
_entity_poly.type
_entity_poly.pdbx_seq_one_letter_code
_entity_poly.pdbx_strand_id
1 'polypeptide(L)' 'MNTIKYKTEHEIQQSGLEAIRKGIGVVGLIRFMQQFDKGHGNYVEDRQLWQKDYTVDSLTKAIKDAEL' A
#
# COMPACT_ATOMS: atom_id res chain seq x y z
N MET A 1 15.54 -35.68 2.21
CA MET A 1 16.18 -34.37 1.92
C MET A 1 15.39 -33.32 2.66
N ASN A 2 16.02 -32.55 3.56
CA ASN A 2 15.33 -31.50 4.30
C ASN A 2 15.33 -30.22 3.45
N THR A 3 14.17 -29.83 2.94
CA THR A 3 14.02 -28.59 2.15
C THR A 3 13.94 -27.41 3.12
N ILE A 4 14.96 -26.57 3.14
CA ILE A 4 14.88 -25.29 3.83
C ILE A 4 13.91 -24.40 3.05
N LYS A 5 12.77 -24.09 3.68
CA LYS A 5 11.79 -23.15 3.14
C LYS A 5 12.23 -21.74 3.49
N TYR A 6 12.84 -21.05 2.53
CA TYR A 6 13.16 -19.63 2.67
C TYR A 6 11.89 -18.80 2.68
N LYS A 7 11.88 -17.74 3.48
CA LYS A 7 10.83 -16.72 3.43
C LYS A 7 10.99 -15.92 2.14
N THR A 8 9.85 -15.53 1.56
CA THR A 8 9.78 -14.53 0.51
C THR A 8 10.20 -13.15 1.04
N GLU A 9 10.60 -12.25 0.15
CA GLU A 9 10.90 -10.85 0.50
C GLU A 9 9.75 -10.19 1.26
N HIS A 10 8.50 -10.43 0.82
CA HIS A 10 7.32 -9.93 1.51
C HIS A 10 7.19 -10.49 2.94
N GLU A 11 7.39 -11.79 3.15
CA GLU A 11 7.34 -12.39 4.49
C GLU A 11 8.48 -11.88 5.41
N ILE A 12 9.65 -11.57 4.84
CA ILE A 12 10.75 -10.93 5.56
C ILE A 12 10.39 -9.50 5.94
N GLN A 13 9.87 -8.71 5.00
CA GLN A 13 9.44 -7.34 5.23
C GLN A 13 8.35 -7.26 6.32
N GLN A 14 7.32 -8.11 6.24
CA GLN A 14 6.28 -8.20 7.27
C GLN A 14 6.85 -8.54 8.65
N SER A 15 7.78 -9.50 8.70
CA SER A 15 8.46 -9.86 9.96
C SER A 15 9.27 -8.69 10.54
N GLY A 16 9.93 -7.90 9.69
CA GLY A 16 10.69 -6.72 10.08
C GLY A 16 9.81 -5.59 10.60
N LEU A 17 8.71 -5.28 9.90
CA LEU A 17 7.75 -4.26 10.33
C LEU A 17 7.15 -4.60 11.69
N GLU A 18 6.82 -5.88 11.93
CA GLU A 18 6.32 -6.31 13.24
C GLU A 18 7.37 -6.22 14.36
N ALA A 19 8.64 -6.54 14.07
CA ALA A 19 9.71 -6.37 15.03
C ALA A 19 9.89 -4.90 15.42
N ILE A 20 9.85 -3.99 14.42
CA ILE A 20 9.94 -2.54 14.65
C ILE A 20 8.73 -2.06 15.46
N ARG A 21 7.51 -2.46 15.07
CA ARG A 21 6.28 -2.10 15.80
C ARG A 21 6.35 -2.48 17.27
N LYS A 22 6.86 -3.68 17.58
CA LYS A 22 7.04 -4.15 18.97
C LYS A 22 8.09 -3.33 19.72
N GLY A 23 9.14 -2.86 19.05
CA GLY A 23 10.23 -2.10 19.65
C GLY A 23 9.90 -0.63 19.93
N ILE A 24 9.23 0.06 18.99
CA ILE A 24 9.02 1.52 19.05
C ILE A 24 7.55 1.96 18.98
N GLY A 25 6.62 1.01 19.00
CA GLY A 25 5.19 1.27 18.90
C GLY A 25 4.74 1.70 17.49
N VAL A 26 3.42 1.86 17.32
CA VAL A 26 2.81 2.16 16.01
C VAL A 26 3.20 3.54 15.48
N VAL A 27 3.33 4.54 16.36
CA VAL A 27 3.75 5.90 15.96
C VAL A 27 5.19 5.90 15.47
N GLY A 28 6.08 5.16 16.16
CA GLY A 28 7.47 5.00 15.74
C GLY A 28 7.58 4.27 14.40
N LEU A 29 6.79 3.21 14.19
CA LEU A 29 6.73 2.49 12.93
C LEU A 29 6.35 3.40 11.76
N ILE A 30 5.30 4.22 11.91
CA ILE A 30 4.86 5.14 10.85
C ILE A 30 5.98 6.13 10.47
N ARG A 31 6.67 6.70 11.47
CA ARG A 31 7.79 7.62 11.22
C ARG A 31 8.98 6.91 10.56
N PHE A 32 9.27 5.67 10.96
CA PHE A 32 10.30 4.84 10.34
C PHE A 32 9.98 4.63 8.85
N MET A 33 8.74 4.24 8.52
CA MET A 33 8.31 4.08 7.13
C MET A 33 8.45 5.40 6.36
N GLN A 34 8.00 6.53 6.90
CA GLN A 34 8.15 7.84 6.22
C GLN A 34 9.61 8.23 5.93
N GLN A 35 10.55 7.82 6.79
CA GLN A 35 11.97 8.15 6.63
C GLN A 35 12.67 7.25 5.59
N PHE A 36 12.37 5.95 5.61
CA PHE A 36 13.11 4.93 4.87
C PHE A 36 12.35 4.34 3.68
N ASP A 37 11.04 4.49 3.67
CA ASP A 37 10.12 4.07 2.62
C ASP A 37 9.36 5.29 2.10
N LYS A 38 10.07 6.14 1.34
CA LYS A 38 9.53 7.41 0.82
C LYS A 38 8.44 7.21 -0.24
N GLY A 39 8.03 5.96 -0.51
CA GLY A 39 7.29 5.59 -1.70
C GLY A 39 8.11 5.86 -2.96
N HIS A 40 7.63 5.35 -4.07
CA HIS A 40 8.19 5.60 -5.39
C HIS A 40 7.06 5.79 -6.39
N GLY A 41 7.35 6.51 -7.46
CA GLY A 41 6.36 6.84 -8.49
C GLY A 41 5.90 8.29 -8.42
N ASN A 42 5.22 8.72 -9.48
CA ASN A 42 4.66 10.05 -9.57
C ASN A 42 3.14 9.94 -9.51
N TYR A 43 2.59 10.04 -8.29
CA TYR A 43 1.15 9.92 -8.10
C TYR A 43 0.34 10.94 -8.91
N VAL A 44 0.92 12.11 -9.25
CA VAL A 44 0.24 13.08 -10.11
C VAL A 44 0.07 12.54 -11.52
N GLU A 45 1.11 11.94 -12.10
CA GLU A 45 1.06 11.29 -13.42
C GLU A 45 0.18 10.04 -13.40
N ASP A 46 0.37 9.17 -12.40
CA ASP A 46 -0.40 7.92 -12.26
C ASP A 46 -1.90 8.22 -12.10
N ARG A 47 -2.25 9.22 -11.29
CA ARG A 47 -3.62 9.69 -11.12
C ARG A 47 -4.22 10.15 -12.43
N GLN A 48 -3.49 10.94 -13.22
CA GLN A 48 -3.98 11.40 -14.52
C GLN A 48 -4.27 10.21 -15.46
N LEU A 49 -3.40 9.20 -15.47
CA LEU A 49 -3.60 8.01 -16.31
C LEU A 49 -4.81 7.17 -15.89
N TRP A 50 -5.04 6.98 -14.59
CA TRP A 50 -6.15 6.15 -14.10
C TRP A 50 -7.50 6.88 -14.09
N GLN A 51 -7.51 8.20 -13.86
CA GLN A 51 -8.74 8.98 -13.68
C GLN A 51 -9.24 9.66 -14.96
N LYS A 52 -8.45 9.69 -16.04
CA LYS A 52 -8.81 10.38 -17.30
C LYS A 52 -10.17 10.01 -17.88
N ASP A 53 -10.63 8.78 -17.63
CA ASP A 53 -11.87 8.24 -18.20
C ASP A 53 -13.08 8.40 -17.27
N TYR A 54 -12.89 8.98 -16.08
CA TYR A 54 -13.93 9.14 -15.06
C TYR A 54 -14.27 10.61 -14.82
N THR A 55 -15.56 10.90 -14.77
CA THR A 55 -16.08 12.18 -14.25
C THR A 55 -16.82 11.92 -12.94
N VAL A 56 -17.00 12.97 -12.14
CA VAL A 56 -17.80 12.89 -10.91
C VAL A 56 -19.21 12.40 -11.22
N ASP A 57 -19.80 12.87 -12.32
CA ASP A 57 -21.13 12.45 -12.75
C ASP A 57 -21.16 10.98 -13.18
N SER A 58 -20.15 10.50 -13.91
CA SER A 58 -20.09 9.10 -14.35
C SER A 58 -19.95 8.15 -13.15
N LEU A 59 -19.13 8.53 -12.16
CA LEU A 59 -18.96 7.77 -10.92
C LEU A 59 -20.22 7.78 -10.07
N THR A 60 -20.87 8.94 -9.93
CA THR A 60 -22.12 9.07 -9.17
C THR A 60 -23.23 8.23 -9.79
N LYS A 61 -23.29 8.18 -11.13
CA LYS A 61 -24.22 7.30 -11.83
C LYS A 61 -23.91 5.83 -11.59
N ALA A 62 -22.66 5.41 -11.73
CA ALA A 62 -22.26 4.02 -11.49
C ALA A 62 -22.59 3.52 -10.07
N ILE A 63 -22.44 4.38 -9.06
CA ILE A 63 -22.81 4.05 -7.67
C ILE A 63 -24.34 3.82 -7.57
N LYS A 64 -25.15 4.74 -8.13
CA LYS A 64 -26.61 4.60 -8.12
C LYS A 64 -27.09 3.35 -8.86
N ASP A 65 -26.46 3.04 -10.00
CA ASP A 65 -26.79 1.88 -10.82
C ASP A 65 -26.38 0.56 -10.14
N ALA A 66 -25.37 0.56 -9.26
CA ALA A 66 -24.91 -0.61 -8.52
C ALA A 66 -25.71 -0.89 -7.22
N GLU A 67 -26.48 0.09 -6.73
CA GLU A 67 -27.38 -0.05 -5.58
C GLU A 67 -28.79 -0.59 -5.96
N LEU A 68 -29.01 -0.92 -7.24
CA LEU A 68 -30.24 -1.50 -7.82
C LEU A 68 -30.03 -2.93 -8.32
#